data_AF-A0A352NYH4-F1
#
_entry.id   AF-A0A352NYH4-F1
#
_cell.length_a   1.000
_cell.length_b   1.000
_cell.length_c   1.000
_cell.angle_alpha   90.00
_cell.angle_beta   90.00
_cell.angle_gamma   90.00
#
_symmetry.space_group_name_H-M   'P 1'
#
loop_
_entity.id
_entity.type
_entity.pdbx_description
1 polymer ?
#
loop_
_entity_poly.entity_id
_entity_poly.type
_entity_poly.pdbx_seq_one_letter_code
_entity_poly.pdbx_strand_id
1 'polypeptide(L)'
;MRILHTSDWHLGKNLEGRSRMDEQEAFLKDFVKIVNDNNVDLIIIAGDIYDSYNPPARAEKMFYDTLKKLSSNGERLTLVISGNHDNPDRLVAAGPLARDHGIIMVGTPKSVVPCGSYGRHKVINSGEGFIEIEINGERAVIITVPYPSEKRLDEVLYG
;
A
#
# COMPACT_ATOMS: atom_id res chain seq x y z
N MET A 1 15.25 7.63 -10.03
CA MET A 1 13.96 7.15 -9.50
C MET A 1 13.12 8.32 -9.01
N ARG A 2 11.83 8.39 -9.35
CA ARG A 2 10.85 9.35 -8.82
C ARG A 2 9.91 8.64 -7.86
N ILE A 3 9.85 9.14 -6.63
CA ILE A 3 9.05 8.54 -5.55
C ILE A 3 7.90 9.49 -5.23
N LEU A 4 6.70 8.94 -5.10
CA LEU A 4 5.54 9.64 -4.55
C LEU A 4 5.11 8.94 -3.26
N HIS A 5 4.95 9.72 -2.19
CA HIS A 5 4.58 9.23 -0.87
C HIS A 5 3.29 9.90 -0.39
N THR A 6 2.36 9.10 0.13
CA THR A 6 1.06 9.53 0.66
C THR A 6 0.62 8.58 1.78
N SER A 7 -0.43 8.94 2.52
CA SER A 7 -1.02 8.17 3.62
C SER A 7 -2.45 8.66 3.89
N ASP A 8 -3.15 8.04 4.84
CA ASP A 8 -4.38 8.58 5.46
C ASP A 8 -5.55 8.79 4.47
N TRP A 9 -5.75 7.84 3.55
CA TRP A 9 -6.86 7.93 2.60
C TRP A 9 -8.21 7.75 3.26
N HIS A 10 -8.28 6.93 4.32
CA HIS A 10 -9.50 6.59 5.07
C HIS A 10 -10.70 6.32 4.17
N LEU A 11 -10.54 5.46 3.17
CA LEU A 11 -11.61 5.18 2.21
C LEU A 11 -12.86 4.63 2.93
N GLY A 12 -14.02 5.21 2.60
CA GLY A 12 -15.30 4.87 3.24
C GLY A 12 -15.69 5.76 4.42
N LYS A 13 -14.93 6.82 4.71
CA LYS A 13 -15.20 7.76 5.80
C LYS A 13 -16.55 8.45 5.69
N ASN A 14 -17.20 8.59 6.84
CA ASN A 14 -18.38 9.44 7.03
C ASN A 14 -18.04 10.58 7.98
N LEU A 15 -18.43 11.80 7.64
CA LEU A 15 -18.31 12.98 8.51
C LEU A 15 -19.70 13.54 8.76
N GLU A 16 -20.10 13.65 10.02
CA GLU A 16 -21.43 14.15 10.42
C GLU A 16 -22.58 13.44 9.69
N GLY A 17 -22.47 12.11 9.56
CA GLY A 17 -23.45 11.27 8.86
C GLY A 17 -23.44 11.38 7.34
N ARG A 18 -22.50 12.13 6.75
CA ARG A 18 -22.37 12.30 5.30
C ARG A 18 -21.17 11.53 4.76
N SER A 19 -21.40 10.73 3.73
CA SER A 19 -20.33 10.00 3.06
C SER A 19 -19.37 10.93 2.33
N ARG A 20 -18.08 10.59 2.39
CA ARG A 20 -16.99 11.26 1.66
C ARG A 20 -16.50 10.42 0.47
N MET A 21 -17.22 9.38 0.07
CA MET A 21 -16.72 8.47 -0.98
C MET A 21 -16.66 9.13 -2.37
N ASP A 22 -17.56 10.06 -2.69
CA ASP A 22 -17.57 10.70 -4.02
C ASP A 22 -16.37 11.66 -4.20
N GLU A 23 -16.01 12.41 -3.16
CA GLU A 23 -14.79 13.23 -3.16
C GLU A 23 -13.52 12.38 -3.09
N GLN A 24 -13.54 11.27 -2.35
CA GLN A 24 -12.42 10.32 -2.34
C GLN A 24 -12.22 9.72 -3.74
N GLU A 25 -13.28 9.40 -4.47
CA GLU A 25 -13.19 8.93 -5.85
C GLU A 25 -12.60 9.99 -6.80
N ALA A 26 -12.98 11.26 -6.63
CA ALA A 26 -12.37 12.37 -7.35
C ALA A 26 -10.89 12.53 -7.01
N PHE A 27 -10.53 12.48 -5.73
CA PHE A 27 -9.13 12.50 -5.27
C PHE A 27 -8.32 11.36 -5.90
N LEU A 28 -8.80 10.11 -5.87
CA LEU A 28 -8.07 8.97 -6.42
C LEU A 28 -7.86 9.11 -7.93
N LYS A 29 -8.83 9.69 -8.65
CA LYS A 29 -8.68 10.01 -10.08
C LYS A 29 -7.58 11.04 -10.32
N ASP A 30 -7.57 12.12 -9.55
CA ASP A 30 -6.55 13.17 -9.65
C ASP A 30 -5.17 12.66 -9.23
N PHE A 31 -5.12 11.81 -8.20
CA PHE A 31 -3.90 11.14 -7.75
C PHE A 31 -3.27 10.30 -8.84
N VAL A 32 -4.06 9.45 -9.53
CA VAL A 32 -3.58 8.68 -10.69
C VAL A 32 -3.05 9.59 -11.80
N LYS A 33 -3.70 10.73 -12.06
CA LYS A 33 -3.22 11.71 -13.04
C LYS A 33 -1.88 12.29 -12.62
N ILE A 34 -1.73 12.73 -11.37
CA ILE A 34 -0.47 13.27 -10.83
C ILE A 34 0.67 12.25 -10.97
N VAL A 35 0.43 10.99 -10.59
CA VAL A 35 1.40 9.90 -10.70
C VAL A 35 1.88 9.72 -12.15
N ASN A 36 0.96 9.77 -13.11
CA ASN A 36 1.28 9.61 -14.53
C ASN A 36 2.02 10.83 -15.10
N ASP A 37 1.51 12.04 -14.87
CA ASP A 37 2.10 13.28 -15.40
C ASP A 37 3.53 13.51 -14.91
N ASN A 38 3.84 13.00 -13.71
CA ASN A 38 5.16 13.15 -13.10
C ASN A 38 6.10 11.95 -13.34
N ASN A 39 5.70 10.94 -14.15
CA ASN A 39 6.46 9.72 -14.39
C ASN A 39 7.00 9.10 -13.09
N VAL A 40 6.12 8.90 -12.09
CA VAL A 40 6.50 8.28 -10.82
C VAL A 40 6.91 6.82 -11.06
N ASP A 41 8.01 6.38 -10.45
CA ASP A 41 8.53 5.02 -10.53
C ASP A 41 8.06 4.16 -9.34
N LEU A 42 7.99 4.79 -8.15
CA LEU A 42 7.61 4.15 -6.89
C LEU A 42 6.55 4.98 -6.18
N ILE A 43 5.44 4.33 -5.82
CA ILE A 43 4.40 4.90 -4.97
C ILE A 43 4.47 4.24 -3.60
N ILE A 44 4.43 5.02 -2.53
CA ILE A 44 4.33 4.53 -1.15
C ILE A 44 3.03 5.07 -0.55
N ILE A 45 2.16 4.17 -0.10
CA ILE A 45 0.95 4.49 0.66
C ILE A 45 1.17 3.99 2.09
N ALA A 46 1.49 4.91 2.99
CA ALA A 46 2.00 4.64 4.33
C ALA A 46 0.89 4.65 5.40
N GLY A 47 -0.07 3.74 5.27
CA GLY A 47 -1.08 3.51 6.30
C GLY A 47 -2.41 4.21 6.07
N ASP A 48 -3.38 3.76 6.85
CA ASP A 48 -4.77 4.22 6.93
C ASP A 48 -5.44 4.30 5.56
N ILE A 49 -5.42 3.17 4.86
CA ILE A 49 -6.07 2.98 3.57
C ILE A 49 -7.58 3.11 3.72
N TYR A 50 -8.13 2.45 4.73
CA TYR A 50 -9.55 2.40 5.03
C TYR A 50 -9.88 3.20 6.29
N ASP A 51 -11.13 3.69 6.38
CA ASP A 51 -11.60 4.38 7.60
C ASP A 51 -11.86 3.41 8.77
N SER A 52 -12.04 2.12 8.49
CA SER A 52 -12.28 1.12 9.54
C SER A 52 -11.78 -0.26 9.16
N TYR A 53 -11.66 -1.13 10.17
CA TYR A 53 -11.19 -2.50 10.07
C TYR A 53 -12.07 -3.40 9.16
N ASN A 54 -13.33 -3.00 8.97
CA ASN A 54 -14.29 -3.66 8.08
C ASN A 54 -14.83 -2.64 7.07
N PRO A 55 -14.05 -2.27 6.04
CA PRO A 55 -14.47 -1.27 5.07
C PRO A 55 -15.71 -1.72 4.27
N PRO A 56 -16.53 -0.78 3.79
CA PRO A 56 -17.61 -1.10 2.86
C PRO A 56 -17.03 -1.57 1.52
N ALA A 57 -17.75 -2.46 0.82
CA ALA A 57 -17.31 -3.01 -0.46
C ALA A 57 -16.98 -1.94 -1.53
N ARG A 58 -17.65 -0.78 -1.49
CA ARG A 58 -17.33 0.36 -2.38
C ARG A 58 -15.93 0.90 -2.11
N ALA A 59 -15.50 1.02 -0.86
CA ALA A 59 -14.17 1.50 -0.50
C ALA A 59 -13.08 0.53 -0.96
N GLU A 60 -13.28 -0.79 -0.76
CA GLU A 60 -12.36 -1.81 -1.26
C GLU A 60 -12.27 -1.77 -2.79
N LYS A 61 -13.41 -1.65 -3.49
CA LYS A 61 -13.43 -1.52 -4.94
C LYS A 61 -12.65 -0.28 -5.41
N MET A 62 -12.86 0.87 -4.77
CA MET A 62 -12.12 2.10 -5.08
C MET A 62 -10.61 1.93 -4.91
N PHE A 63 -10.19 1.27 -3.83
CA PHE A 63 -8.78 0.98 -3.56
C PHE A 63 -8.17 0.09 -4.66
N TYR A 64 -8.77 -1.07 -4.93
CA TYR A 64 -8.22 -2.02 -5.90
C TYR A 64 -8.28 -1.49 -7.35
N ASP A 65 -9.34 -0.77 -7.72
CA ASP A 65 -9.42 -0.11 -9.04
C ASP A 65 -8.32 0.95 -9.20
N THR A 66 -7.97 1.64 -8.10
CA THR A 66 -6.90 2.63 -8.11
C THR A 66 -5.53 1.96 -8.19
N LEU A 67 -5.27 0.94 -7.39
CA LEU A 67 -4.03 0.15 -7.47
C LEU A 67 -3.79 -0.43 -8.87
N LYS A 68 -4.84 -0.93 -9.52
CA LYS A 68 -4.76 -1.42 -10.91
C LYS A 68 -4.32 -0.33 -11.89
N LYS A 69 -4.78 0.91 -11.70
CA LYS A 69 -4.37 2.04 -12.55
C LYS A 69 -2.95 2.49 -12.21
N LEU A 70 -2.62 2.56 -10.93
CA LEU A 70 -1.30 2.98 -10.44
C LEU A 70 -0.20 2.02 -10.86
N SER A 71 -0.45 0.71 -10.83
CA SER A 71 0.51 -0.32 -11.26
C SER A 71 0.88 -0.23 -12.73
N SER A 72 0.02 0.38 -13.55
CA SER A 72 0.20 0.50 -15.00
C SER A 72 0.51 -0.86 -15.66
N ASN A 73 -0.14 -1.95 -15.22
CA ASN A 73 0.12 -3.33 -15.65
C ASN A 73 1.49 -3.90 -15.22
N GLY A 74 1.93 -3.62 -13.99
CA GLY A 74 3.21 -4.12 -13.45
C GLY A 74 4.42 -3.29 -13.82
N GLU A 75 4.16 -2.12 -14.40
CA GLU A 75 5.14 -1.16 -14.88
C GLU A 75 5.70 -0.28 -13.79
N ARG A 76 4.88 -0.01 -12.77
CA ARG A 76 5.21 0.88 -11.67
C ARG A 76 5.08 0.12 -10.36
N LEU A 77 6.04 0.30 -9.46
CA LEU A 77 5.98 -0.35 -8.17
C LEU A 77 5.09 0.46 -7.21
N THR A 78 4.19 -0.21 -6.50
CA THR A 78 3.37 0.39 -5.44
C THR A 78 3.57 -0.38 -4.14
N LEU A 79 4.06 0.30 -3.11
CA LEU A 79 4.16 -0.21 -1.76
C LEU A 79 2.98 0.29 -0.93
N VAL A 80 2.24 -0.63 -0.34
CA VAL A 80 1.13 -0.36 0.59
C VAL A 80 1.52 -0.88 1.96
N ILE A 81 1.40 -0.02 2.96
CA ILE A 81 1.66 -0.32 4.37
C ILE A 81 0.33 -0.13 5.10
N SER A 82 -0.04 -1.04 6.00
CA SER A 82 -1.24 -0.90 6.83
C SER A 82 -1.04 0.11 7.97
N GLY A 83 -2.07 0.92 8.22
CA GLY A 83 -2.17 1.78 9.40
C GLY A 83 -2.99 1.15 10.52
N ASN A 84 -3.40 1.96 11.50
CA ASN A 84 -4.16 1.51 12.67
C ASN A 84 -5.65 1.30 12.37
N HIS A 85 -6.19 1.92 11.32
CA HIS A 85 -7.57 1.68 10.88
C HIS A 85 -7.71 0.43 10.03
N ASP A 86 -6.62 -0.04 9.44
CA ASP A 86 -6.62 -1.16 8.52
C ASP A 86 -6.64 -2.51 9.24
N ASN A 87 -7.33 -3.49 8.65
CA ASN A 87 -7.11 -4.88 8.99
C ASN A 87 -5.91 -5.41 8.21
N PRO A 88 -4.77 -5.70 8.85
CA PRO A 88 -3.56 -6.04 8.14
C PRO A 88 -3.66 -7.37 7.39
N ASP A 89 -4.29 -8.38 8.00
CA ASP A 89 -4.46 -9.70 7.38
C ASP A 89 -5.38 -9.63 6.16
N ARG A 90 -6.45 -8.83 6.25
CA ARG A 90 -7.34 -8.58 5.11
C ARG A 90 -6.66 -7.78 4.02
N LEU A 91 -5.89 -6.74 4.37
CA LEU A 91 -5.22 -5.87 3.40
C LEU A 91 -4.23 -6.67 2.56
N VAL A 92 -3.41 -7.52 3.19
CA VAL A 92 -2.37 -8.30 2.48
C VAL A 92 -2.90 -9.54 1.78
N ALA A 93 -4.16 -9.94 2.01
CA ALA A 93 -4.74 -11.16 1.42
C ALA A 93 -4.71 -11.17 -0.12
N ALA A 94 -4.75 -9.99 -0.76
CA ALA A 94 -4.65 -9.86 -2.21
C ALA A 94 -3.20 -9.98 -2.75
N GLY A 95 -2.20 -10.07 -1.86
CA GLY A 95 -0.77 -10.10 -2.19
C GLY A 95 -0.37 -11.07 -3.31
N PRO A 96 -0.84 -12.33 -3.33
CA PRO A 96 -0.50 -13.27 -4.39
C PRO A 96 -0.89 -12.80 -5.80
N LEU A 97 -2.03 -12.12 -5.94
CA LEU A 97 -2.48 -11.55 -7.21
C LEU A 97 -1.83 -10.18 -7.49
N ALA A 98 -1.63 -9.39 -6.43
CA ALA A 98 -1.10 -8.03 -6.51
C ALA A 98 0.37 -8.00 -6.95
N ARG A 99 1.14 -9.05 -6.59
CA ARG A 99 2.55 -9.22 -6.95
C ARG A 99 2.81 -9.14 -8.45
N ASP A 100 1.98 -9.80 -9.27
CA ASP A 100 2.13 -9.80 -10.73
C ASP A 100 1.94 -8.41 -11.34
N HIS A 101 1.27 -7.52 -10.61
CA HIS A 101 1.06 -6.12 -10.96
C HIS A 101 2.05 -5.17 -10.27
N GLY A 102 3.16 -5.64 -9.68
CA GLY A 102 4.13 -4.73 -9.07
C GLY A 102 3.64 -4.08 -7.77
N ILE A 103 2.68 -4.71 -7.09
CA ILE A 103 2.14 -4.19 -5.83
C ILE A 103 2.67 -5.03 -4.68
N ILE A 104 3.27 -4.36 -3.70
CA ILE A 104 3.78 -4.92 -2.46
C ILE A 104 2.85 -4.46 -1.34
N MET A 105 2.44 -5.37 -0.47
CA MET A 105 1.58 -5.08 0.68
C MET A 105 2.25 -5.58 1.95
N VAL A 106 2.29 -4.73 2.97
CA VAL A 106 2.93 -5.03 4.26
C VAL A 106 1.93 -4.72 5.38
N GLY A 107 1.60 -5.74 6.18
CA GLY A 107 0.51 -5.66 7.16
C GLY A 107 0.97 -5.54 8.62
N THR A 108 2.14 -6.05 8.97
CA THR A 108 2.58 -6.11 10.37
C THR A 108 4.07 -5.83 10.48
N PRO A 109 4.57 -5.38 11.64
CA PRO A 109 6.01 -5.19 11.84
C PRO A 109 6.85 -6.43 11.51
N LYS A 110 6.33 -7.63 11.79
CA LYS A 110 6.96 -8.93 11.46
C LYS A 110 6.70 -9.41 10.03
N SER A 111 6.06 -8.61 9.18
CA SER A 111 5.83 -8.98 7.78
C SER A 111 7.16 -9.05 7.04
N VAL A 112 7.41 -10.19 6.39
CA VAL A 112 8.56 -10.38 5.49
C VAL A 112 8.02 -10.50 4.07
N VAL A 113 8.47 -9.62 3.18
CA VAL A 113 8.03 -9.62 1.79
C VAL A 113 8.85 -10.66 1.02
N PRO A 114 8.23 -11.62 0.32
CA PRO A 114 8.97 -12.62 -0.45
C PRO A 114 9.86 -11.97 -1.52
N CYS A 115 11.13 -12.34 -1.57
CA CYS A 115 12.01 -11.88 -2.64
C CYS A 115 11.56 -12.41 -4.02
N GLY A 116 11.97 -11.68 -5.07
CA GLY A 116 11.74 -12.02 -6.47
C GLY A 116 11.01 -10.93 -7.24
N SER A 117 10.39 -11.29 -8.36
CA SER A 117 9.76 -10.32 -9.28
C SER A 117 8.43 -9.78 -8.75
N TYR A 118 8.21 -8.49 -8.95
CA TYR A 118 6.97 -7.75 -8.69
C TYR A 118 6.69 -6.90 -9.93
N GLY A 119 5.83 -7.38 -10.83
CA GLY A 119 5.73 -6.80 -12.18
C GLY A 119 7.09 -6.85 -12.89
N ARG A 120 7.55 -5.69 -13.39
CA ARG A 120 8.88 -5.53 -14.02
C ARG A 120 10.02 -5.30 -13.02
N HIS A 121 9.72 -5.13 -11.73
CA HIS A 121 10.67 -4.78 -10.68
C HIS A 121 11.01 -5.99 -9.81
N LYS A 122 11.94 -5.83 -8.86
CA LYS A 122 12.34 -6.91 -7.96
C LYS A 122 12.43 -6.46 -6.51
N VAL A 123 11.98 -7.32 -5.61
CA VAL A 123 12.41 -7.31 -4.20
C VAL A 123 13.65 -8.19 -4.13
N ILE A 124 14.80 -7.58 -3.85
CA ILE A 124 16.10 -8.26 -3.87
C ILE A 124 16.55 -8.71 -2.47
N ASN A 125 16.04 -8.07 -1.43
CA ASN A 125 16.24 -8.44 -0.03
C ASN A 125 15.02 -8.01 0.79
N SER A 126 14.72 -8.72 1.87
CA SER A 126 13.68 -8.34 2.83
C SER A 126 13.92 -9.04 4.16
N GLY A 127 13.52 -8.38 5.23
CA GLY A 127 13.39 -8.97 6.56
C GLY A 127 12.26 -8.28 7.31
N GLU A 128 12.12 -8.59 8.59
CA GLU A 128 11.13 -7.94 9.43
C GLU A 128 11.35 -6.41 9.43
N GLY A 129 10.31 -5.66 9.07
CA GLY A 129 10.33 -4.20 9.06
C GLY A 129 11.06 -3.53 7.89
N PHE A 130 11.63 -4.28 6.93
CA PHE A 130 12.27 -3.66 5.76
C PHE A 130 12.18 -4.45 4.46
N ILE A 131 12.29 -3.72 3.35
CA ILE A 131 12.47 -4.26 2.01
C ILE A 131 13.60 -3.52 1.29
N GLU A 132 14.31 -4.25 0.43
CA GLU A 132 15.22 -3.69 -0.56
C GLU A 132 14.68 -4.02 -1.95
N ILE A 133 14.44 -2.99 -2.74
CA ILE A 133 13.85 -3.08 -4.06
C ILE A 133 14.82 -2.57 -5.12
N GLU A 134 14.76 -3.18 -6.30
CA GLU A 134 15.45 -2.74 -7.50
C GLU A 134 14.41 -2.31 -8.56
N ILE A 135 14.52 -1.05 -8.98
CA ILE A 135 13.65 -0.40 -9.98
C ILE A 135 14.57 0.24 -11.01
N ASN A 136 14.46 -0.14 -12.28
CA ASN A 136 15.25 0.44 -13.39
C ASN A 136 16.78 0.48 -13.15
N GLY A 137 17.32 -0.50 -12.43
CA GLY A 137 18.75 -0.58 -12.09
C GLY A 137 19.19 0.28 -10.89
N GLU A 138 18.27 1.05 -10.30
CA GLU A 138 18.47 1.76 -9.04
C GLU A 138 17.92 0.93 -7.87
N ARG A 139 18.50 1.10 -6.68
CA ARG A 139 18.08 0.40 -5.46
C ARG A 139 17.52 1.37 -4.43
N ALA A 140 16.51 0.92 -3.71
CA ALA A 140 15.97 1.61 -2.55
C ALA A 140 15.77 0.63 -1.39
N VAL A 141 16.19 1.02 -0.19
CA VAL A 141 15.90 0.33 1.06
C VAL A 141 14.81 1.11 1.77
N ILE A 142 13.72 0.45 2.13
CA ILE A 142 12.55 1.06 2.75
C ILE A 142 12.29 0.35 4.08
N ILE A 143 12.25 1.13 5.16
CA ILE A 143 11.76 0.66 6.46
C ILE A 143 10.25 0.86 6.47
N THR A 144 9.49 -0.22 6.60
CA THR A 144 8.05 -0.22 6.30
C THR A 144 7.19 0.16 7.49
N VAL A 145 7.66 -0.05 8.72
CA VAL A 145 7.00 0.29 10.01
C VAL A 145 5.45 0.26 9.98
N PRO A 146 4.80 -0.87 9.65
CA PRO A 146 3.34 -0.96 9.73
C PRO A 146 2.88 -0.79 11.18
N TYR A 147 1.67 -0.26 11.37
CA TYR A 147 1.17 0.03 12.71
C TYR A 147 1.11 -1.23 13.61
N PRO A 148 1.82 -1.25 14.76
CA PRO A 148 1.65 -2.29 15.76
C PRO A 148 0.43 -1.98 16.64
N SER A 149 -0.60 -2.82 16.60
CA SER A 149 -1.61 -2.79 17.67
C SER A 149 -0.97 -3.15 19.01
N GLU A 150 -1.55 -2.77 20.15
CA GLU A 150 -0.99 -3.10 21.49
C GLU A 150 -0.62 -4.57 21.62
N LYS A 151 -1.55 -5.47 21.24
CA LYS A 151 -1.29 -6.91 21.19
C LYS A 151 -0.07 -7.28 20.35
N ARG A 152 0.10 -6.67 19.18
CA ARG A 152 1.23 -6.95 18.27
C ARG A 152 2.52 -6.28 18.74
N LEU A 153 2.44 -5.20 19.49
CA LEU A 153 3.60 -4.55 20.10
C LEU A 153 4.24 -5.49 21.12
N ASP A 154 3.43 -6.16 21.96
CA ASP A 154 3.94 -7.16 22.90
C ASP A 154 4.61 -8.33 22.17
N GLU A 155 4.00 -8.81 21.08
CA GLU A 155 4.58 -9.86 20.23
C GLU A 155 5.91 -9.44 19.59
N VAL A 156 6.09 -8.16 19.26
CA VAL A 156 7.33 -7.63 18.65
C VAL A 156 8.42 -7.38 19.67
N LEU A 157 8.07 -6.85 20.85
CA LEU A 157 9.05 -6.49 21.87
C LEU A 157 9.49 -7.67 22.74
N TYR A 158 8.62 -8.68 22.93
CA TYR A 158 8.83 -9.74 23.91
C TYR A 158 8.69 -11.16 23.34
N GLY A 159 8.33 -11.33 22.07
CA GLY A 159 8.14 -12.63 21.41
C GLY A 159 9.14 -12.90 20.31
#